data_AF-A0A198FB71-F1
#
_entry.id   AF-A0A198FB71-F1
#
_cell.length_a   1.000
_cell.length_b   1.000
_cell.length_c   1.000
_cell.angle_alpha   90.00
_cell.angle_beta   90.00
_cell.angle_gamma   90.00
#
_symmetry.space_group_name_H-M   'P 1'
#
loop_
_entity.id
_entity.type
_entity.pdbx_description
1 polymer ?
#
loop_
_entity_poly.entity_id
_entity_poly.type
_entity_poly.pdbx_seq_one_letter_code
_entity_poly.pdbx_strand_id
1 'polypeptide(L)' 'MKKIIILGVVFLLSGCITPEQQFNQDQSYCDKFGYQKGTDKYADCLKEFHMQRDKIEQQSDSRMMENFMSN' A
#
# COMPACT_ATOMS: atom_id res chain seq x y z
N MET A 1 14.67 -27.71 11.27
CA MET A 1 15.11 -27.32 9.90
C MET A 1 13.94 -26.94 8.98
N LYS A 2 12.93 -27.80 8.79
CA LYS A 2 11.78 -27.52 7.91
C LYS A 2 10.96 -26.27 8.28
N LYS A 3 10.89 -25.92 9.57
CA LYS A 3 10.20 -24.70 10.06
C LYS A 3 10.90 -23.39 9.69
N ILE A 4 12.22 -23.39 9.51
CA ILE A 4 12.99 -22.20 9.16
C ILE A 4 12.80 -21.86 7.67
N ILE A 5 12.70 -22.88 6.82
CA ILE A 5 12.41 -22.71 5.39
C ILE A 5 11.04 -22.07 5.19
N ILE A 6 10.03 -22.49 5.95
CA ILE A 6 8.66 -21.93 5.86
C ILE A 6 8.64 -20.46 6.29
N LEU A 7 9.37 -20.07 7.35
CA LEU A 7 9.46 -18.67 7.77
C LEU A 7 10.12 -17.78 6.72
N GLY A 8 11.19 -18.25 6.08
CA GLY A 8 11.92 -17.47 5.06
C GLY A 8 11.09 -17.17 3.80
N VAL A 9 10.21 -18.08 3.39
CA VAL A 9 9.36 -17.90 2.20
C VAL A 9 8.29 -16.82 2.43
N VAL A 10 7.77 -16.68 3.65
CA VAL A 10 6.73 -15.68 3.97
C VAL A 10 7.28 -14.25 3.88
N PHE A 11 8.53 -14.02 4.31
CA PHE A 11 9.19 -12.72 4.18
C PHE A 11 9.51 -12.32 2.73
N LEU A 12 9.63 -13.29 1.82
CA LEU A 12 9.83 -12.99 0.40
C LEU A 12 8.54 -12.60 -0.32
N LEU A 13 7.38 -12.87 0.29
CA LEU A 13 6.06 -12.54 -0.27
C LEU A 13 5.55 -11.14 0.14
N SER A 14 6.21 -10.46 1.08
CA SER A 14 6.01 -9.02 1.26
C SER A 14 6.65 -8.30 0.07
N GLY A 15 5.87 -8.14 -1.00
CA GLY A 15 6.35 -7.65 -2.29
C GLY A 15 7.01 -6.29 -2.19
N CYS A 16 8.21 -6.17 -2.77
CA CYS A 16 8.94 -4.92 -2.93
C CYS A 16 8.28 -4.07 -4.03
N ILE A 17 7.12 -3.45 -3.76
CA ILE A 17 6.62 -2.38 -4.62
C ILE A 17 7.43 -1.11 -4.32
N THR A 18 7.94 -0.45 -5.35
CA THR A 18 8.66 0.82 -5.17
C THR A 18 7.68 1.99 -5.08
N PRO A 19 8.04 3.10 -4.40
CA PRO A 19 7.20 4.30 -4.37
C PRO A 19 6.86 4.82 -5.77
N GLU A 20 7.79 4.69 -6.73
CA GLU A 20 7.59 5.09 -8.12
C GLU A 20 6.56 4.21 -8.83
N GLN A 21 6.66 2.88 -8.68
CA GLN A 21 5.68 1.95 -9.23
C GLN A 21 4.28 2.22 -8.68
N GLN A 22 4.20 2.54 -7.39
CA GLN A 22 2.95 2.88 -6.75
C GLN A 22 2.36 4.20 -7.26
N PHE A 23 3.18 5.23 -7.41
CA PHE A 23 2.74 6.51 -7.99
C PHE A 23 2.24 6.35 -9.44
N ASN A 24 2.89 5.50 -10.24
CA ASN A 24 2.44 5.19 -11.60
C ASN A 24 1.09 4.43 -11.60
N GLN A 25 0.84 3.57 -10.61
CA GLN A 25 -0.46 2.93 -10.43
C GLN A 25 -1.56 3.93 -10.06
N ASP A 26 -1.30 4.84 -9.12
CA ASP A 26 -2.25 5.89 -8.73
C ASP A 26 -2.64 6.76 -9.94
N GLN A 27 -1.65 7.18 -10.74
CA GLN A 27 -1.89 7.89 -12.00
C GLN A 27 -2.77 7.08 -12.95
N SER A 28 -2.51 5.77 -13.10
CA SER A 28 -3.32 4.90 -13.94
C SER A 28 -4.78 4.84 -13.48
N TYR A 29 -5.03 4.84 -12.17
CA TYR A 29 -6.39 4.90 -11.63
C TYR A 29 -7.05 6.24 -11.95
N CYS A 30 -6.39 7.37 -11.67
CA CYS A 30 -6.93 8.69 -11.96
C CYS A 30 -7.23 8.89 -13.46
N ASP A 31 -6.35 8.37 -14.34
CA ASP A 31 -6.57 8.38 -15.79
C ASP A 31 -7.83 7.57 -16.17
N LYS A 32 -8.02 6.38 -15.59
CA LYS A 32 -9.19 5.51 -15.84
C LYS A 32 -10.50 6.10 -15.34
N PHE A 33 -10.47 6.87 -14.25
CA PHE A 33 -11.65 7.58 -13.75
C PHE A 33 -11.97 8.85 -14.57
N GLY A 34 -11.14 9.19 -15.56
CA GLY A 34 -11.37 10.32 -16.47
C GLY A 34 -10.88 11.66 -15.94
N TYR A 35 -10.04 11.67 -14.90
CA TYR A 35 -9.41 12.91 -14.45
C TYR A 35 -8.39 13.40 -15.48
N GLN A 36 -8.41 14.70 -15.79
CA GLN A 36 -7.47 15.30 -16.73
C GLN A 36 -6.15 15.66 -16.04
N LYS A 37 -5.02 15.19 -16.59
CA LYS A 37 -3.68 15.50 -16.06
C LYS A 37 -3.44 17.01 -15.97
N GLY A 38 -2.75 17.43 -14.92
CA GLY A 38 -2.41 18.83 -14.68
C GLY A 38 -3.56 19.70 -14.15
N THR A 39 -4.68 19.10 -13.75
CA THR A 39 -5.79 19.81 -13.09
C THR A 39 -5.78 19.57 -11.59
N ASP A 40 -6.38 20.49 -10.83
CA ASP A 40 -6.53 20.35 -9.37
C ASP A 40 -7.28 19.05 -9.01
N LYS A 41 -8.29 18.68 -9.79
CA LYS A 41 -9.04 17.43 -9.60
C LYS A 41 -8.16 16.19 -9.75
N TYR A 42 -7.15 16.24 -10.62
CA TYR A 42 -6.18 15.16 -10.77
C TYR A 42 -5.28 15.06 -9.54
N ALA A 43 -4.83 16.20 -9.01
CA ALA A 43 -4.05 16.25 -7.78
C ALA A 43 -4.87 15.73 -6.58
N ASP A 44 -6.14 16.10 -6.49
CA ASP A 44 -7.07 15.60 -5.46
C ASP A 44 -7.25 14.08 -5.56
N CYS A 45 -7.40 13.54 -6.77
CA CYS A 45 -7.48 12.09 -6.98
C CYS A 45 -6.23 11.36 -6.48
N LEU A 46 -5.03 11.83 -6.86
CA LEU A 46 -3.77 11.24 -6.39
C LEU A 46 -3.62 11.34 -4.87
N LYS A 47 -4.00 12.49 -4.29
CA LYS A 47 -3.97 12.73 -2.84
C LYS A 47 -4.87 11.75 -2.10
N GLU A 48 -6.07 11.50 -2.61
CA GLU A 48 -7.01 10.54 -2.01
C GLU A 48 -6.40 9.13 -1.93
N PHE A 49 -5.79 8.65 -3.02
CA PHE A 49 -5.09 7.37 -3.01
C PHE A 49 -3.93 7.33 -2.02
N HIS A 50 -3.14 8.40 -1.94
CA HIS A 50 -2.06 8.49 -0.96
C HIS A 50 -2.60 8.39 0.48
N MET A 51 -3.64 9.15 0.82
CA MET A 51 -4.24 9.12 2.16
C MET A 51 -4.86 7.77 2.50
N GLN A 52 -5.46 7.06 1.55
CA GLN A 52 -6.02 5.73 1.78
C GLN A 52 -4.93 4.71 2.14
N ARG A 53 -3.75 4.79 1.52
CA ARG A 53 -2.63 3.92 1.86
C ARG A 53 -2.11 4.16 3.27
N ASP A 54 -1.91 5.42 3.63
CA ASP A 54 -1.43 5.78 4.97
C ASP A 54 -2.38 5.22 6.05
N LYS A 55 -3.70 5.26 5.80
CA LYS A 55 -4.70 4.66 6.69
C LYS A 55 -4.57 3.14 6.77
N ILE A 56 -4.35 2.46 5.64
CA ILE A 56 -4.18 1.00 5.60
C ILE A 56 -2.91 0.59 6.36
N GLU A 57 -1.80 1.30 6.17
CA GLU A 57 -0.52 1.08 6.86
C GLU A 57 -0.68 1.26 8.38
N GLN A 58 -1.28 2.37 8.81
CA GLN A 58 -1.56 2.63 10.23
C GLN A 58 -2.48 1.58 10.84
N GLN A 59 -3.48 1.11 10.09
CA GLN A 59 -4.41 0.09 10.54
C GLN A 59 -3.76 -1.30 10.57
N SER A 60 -2.83 -1.64 9.67
CA SER A 60 -2.06 -2.87 9.77
C SER A 60 -1.17 -2.87 11.01
N ASP A 61 -0.50 -1.75 11.29
CA ASP A 61 0.37 -1.64 12.46
C ASP A 61 -0.41 -1.77 13.77
N SER A 62 -1.56 -1.10 13.86
CA SER A 62 -2.44 -1.18 15.03
C SER A 62 -2.97 -2.60 15.28
N ARG A 63 -3.37 -3.31 14.21
CA ARG A 63 -3.83 -4.70 14.31
C ARG A 63 -2.71 -5.68 14.66
N MET A 64 -1.48 -5.42 14.21
CA MET A 64 -0.33 -6.23 14.59
C MET A 64 0.02 -6.05 16.08
N MET A 65 -0.10 -4.84 16.63
CA MET A 65 0.06 -4.60 18.07
C MET A 65 -1.03 -5.27 18.90
N GLU A 66 -2.29 -5.21 18.46
CA GLU A 66 -3.42 -5.89 19.13
C GLU A 66 -3.21 -7.41 19.18
N ASN A 67 -2.85 -8.03 18.05
CA ASN A 67 -2.59 -9.46 17.98
C ASN A 67 -1.37 -9.90 18.79
N PHE A 68 -0.34 -9.05 18.94
CA PHE A 68 0.84 -9.35 19.75
C PHE A 68 0.56 -9.26 21.26
N MET A 69 -0.30 -8.34 21.70
CA MET A 69 -0.69 -8.22 23.12
C MET A 69 -1.66 -9.31 23.60
N SER A 70 -2.38 -9.95 22.67
CA SER A 70 -3.35 -11.00 22.99
C SER A 70 -2.74 -12.40 23.15
N ASN A 71 -1.40 -12.55 23.03
CA ASN A 71 -0.70 -13.84 23.09
C ASN A 71 0.32 -13.92 24.24
#